data_AF-A0A6N7PSH2-F1
#
_entry.id   AF-A0A6N7PSH2-F1
#
_cell.length_a   1.000
_cell.length_b   1.000
_cell.length_c   1.000
_cell.angle_alpha   90.00
_cell.angle_beta   90.00
_cell.angle_gamma   90.00
#
_symmetry.space_group_name_H-M   'P 1'
#
loop_
_entity.id
_entity.type
_entity.pdbx_description
1 polymer ?
#
loop_
_entity_poly.entity_id
_entity_poly.type
_entity_poly.pdbx_seq_one_letter_code
_entity_poly.pdbx_strand_id
1 'polypeptide(L)'
;MAKNTYQTYTEETPLDTYREDFIRRGAMCGALAQRYPGLAAVGAEANAIVAEIDARRAALQSAEDDQIRARAIEDAEKLDVVDIYTELRRTIAVKSPEDALTLLPDAPSALRRLGAATFTERTSAAISNLQTLPVDDPLRVAFLDKLTKELAEFSKADKNEDKTRLALQSGKVALTLYKSELSQVRESALGTIQSILKDREKTALFTIPWRKTSRAGAAAAPETPAPQTTP
;
A
#
# COMPACT_ATOMS: atom_id res chain seq x y z
N MET A 1 -16.34 -30.69 28.99
CA MET A 1 -15.15 -29.80 29.06
C MET A 1 -15.25 -28.79 27.92
N ALA A 2 -15.52 -27.52 28.22
CA ALA A 2 -15.58 -26.48 27.19
C ALA A 2 -14.16 -26.30 26.59
N LYS A 3 -14.01 -26.63 25.31
CA LYS A 3 -12.85 -26.20 24.52
C LYS A 3 -12.94 -24.69 24.35
N ASN A 4 -12.49 -23.93 25.35
CA ASN A 4 -12.25 -22.50 25.18
C ASN A 4 -10.96 -22.35 24.38
N THR A 5 -11.12 -22.40 23.05
CA THR A 5 -10.08 -22.07 22.09
C THR A 5 -9.80 -20.58 22.25
N TYR A 6 -8.70 -20.23 22.91
CA TYR A 6 -8.17 -18.87 22.80
C TYR A 6 -7.95 -18.58 21.32
N GLN A 7 -8.31 -17.37 20.87
CA GLN A 7 -7.95 -16.94 19.54
C GLN A 7 -6.42 -16.85 19.47
N THR A 8 -5.81 -17.67 18.63
CA THR A 8 -4.38 -17.60 18.32
C THR A 8 -4.20 -16.54 17.25
N TYR A 9 -3.45 -15.49 17.57
CA TYR A 9 -3.16 -14.41 16.65
C TYR A 9 -1.85 -14.74 15.92
N THR A 10 -1.90 -14.79 14.59
CA THR A 10 -0.73 -14.95 13.71
C THR A 10 -0.44 -13.65 12.96
N GLU A 11 0.62 -13.65 12.16
CA GLU A 11 1.00 -12.53 11.27
C GLU A 11 -0.08 -12.22 10.22
N GLU A 12 -0.88 -13.22 9.87
CA GLU A 12 -2.04 -13.11 8.98
C GLU A 12 -3.22 -12.36 9.61
N THR A 13 -3.21 -12.20 10.93
CA THR A 13 -4.29 -11.51 11.63
C THR A 13 -4.34 -10.04 11.17
N PRO A 14 -5.53 -9.52 10.81
CA PRO A 14 -5.68 -8.10 10.49
C PRO A 14 -5.25 -7.22 11.66
N LEU A 15 -4.59 -6.10 11.35
CA LEU A 15 -4.13 -5.15 12.38
C LEU A 15 -5.30 -4.61 13.22
N ASP A 16 -6.46 -4.41 12.58
CA ASP A 16 -7.68 -3.94 13.25
C ASP A 16 -8.17 -4.91 14.31
N THR A 17 -7.99 -6.22 14.11
CA THR A 17 -8.33 -7.23 15.11
C THR A 17 -7.43 -7.08 16.35
N TYR A 18 -6.13 -6.84 16.18
CA TYR A 18 -5.25 -6.53 17.33
C TYR A 18 -5.72 -5.26 18.03
N ARG A 19 -6.02 -4.21 17.28
CA ARG A 19 -6.49 -2.93 17.82
C ARG A 19 -7.72 -3.10 18.70
N GLU A 20 -8.74 -3.79 18.20
CA GLU A 20 -9.99 -4.06 18.94
C GLU A 20 -9.73 -4.88 20.23
N ASP A 21 -8.87 -5.89 20.14
CA ASP A 21 -8.51 -6.73 21.29
C ASP A 21 -7.80 -5.92 22.39
N PHE A 22 -6.85 -5.05 22.01
CA PHE A 22 -6.18 -4.16 22.96
C PHE A 22 -7.10 -3.07 23.53
N ILE A 23 -8.02 -2.50 22.75
CA ILE A 23 -9.05 -1.58 23.27
C ILE A 23 -9.89 -2.28 24.34
N ARG A 24 -10.39 -3.48 24.02
CA ARG A 24 -11.22 -4.24 24.94
C ARG A 24 -10.45 -4.61 26.20
N ARG A 25 -9.19 -5.04 26.07
CA ARG A 25 -8.31 -5.35 27.20
C ARG A 25 -8.09 -4.13 28.08
N GLY A 26 -7.76 -2.98 27.49
CA GLY A 26 -7.58 -1.70 28.20
C GLY A 26 -8.80 -1.33 29.02
N ALA A 27 -9.98 -1.37 28.39
CA ALA A 27 -11.25 -1.08 29.05
C ALA A 27 -11.56 -2.05 30.21
N MET A 28 -11.36 -3.35 30.00
CA MET A 28 -11.60 -4.37 31.02
C MET A 28 -10.65 -4.26 32.21
N CYS A 29 -9.35 -4.09 31.95
CA CYS A 29 -8.35 -3.85 32.97
C CYS A 29 -8.68 -2.60 33.80
N GLY A 30 -9.06 -1.50 33.14
CA GLY A 30 -9.49 -0.27 33.82
C GLY A 30 -10.72 -0.47 34.70
N ALA A 31 -11.75 -1.15 34.20
CA ALA A 31 -12.98 -1.42 34.95
C ALA A 31 -12.78 -2.32 36.18
N LEU A 32 -11.76 -3.20 36.13
CA LEU A 32 -11.46 -4.15 37.19
C LEU A 32 -10.32 -3.70 38.12
N ALA A 33 -9.60 -2.64 37.79
CA ALA A 33 -8.43 -2.16 38.53
C ALA A 33 -8.72 -1.83 40.00
N GLN A 34 -9.93 -1.36 40.34
CA GLN A 34 -10.29 -1.11 41.75
C GLN A 34 -10.30 -2.39 42.60
N ARG A 35 -10.68 -3.52 41.99
CA ARG A 35 -10.74 -4.84 42.66
C ARG A 35 -9.44 -5.62 42.51
N TYR A 36 -8.72 -5.38 41.42
CA TYR A 36 -7.45 -6.02 41.09
C TYR A 36 -6.44 -4.95 40.65
N PRO A 37 -5.78 -4.25 41.61
CA PRO A 37 -4.91 -3.11 41.31
C PRO A 37 -3.79 -3.42 40.31
N GLY A 38 -3.29 -4.66 40.30
CA GLY A 38 -2.27 -5.13 39.34
C GLY A 38 -2.71 -5.05 37.87
N LEU A 39 -4.01 -4.97 37.57
CA LEU A 39 -4.52 -4.81 36.20
C LEU A 39 -4.32 -3.39 35.65
N ALA A 40 -4.10 -2.38 36.51
CA ALA A 40 -3.99 -1.00 36.06
C ALA A 40 -2.83 -0.81 35.06
N ALA A 41 -1.67 -1.40 35.35
CA ALA A 41 -0.49 -1.33 34.47
C ALA A 41 -0.76 -2.00 33.12
N VAL A 42 -1.38 -3.19 33.12
CA VAL A 42 -1.75 -3.92 31.90
C VAL A 42 -2.75 -3.10 31.05
N GLY A 43 -3.69 -2.42 31.71
CA GLY A 43 -4.66 -1.56 31.03
C GLY A 43 -4.00 -0.33 30.39
N ALA A 44 -3.06 0.30 31.09
CA ALA A 44 -2.32 1.45 30.56
C ALA A 44 -1.45 1.07 29.35
N GLU A 45 -0.75 -0.06 29.42
CA GLU A 45 0.04 -0.59 28.32
C GLU A 45 -0.83 -0.93 27.10
N ALA A 46 -1.97 -1.58 27.31
CA ALA A 46 -2.92 -1.87 26.22
C ALA A 46 -3.39 -0.59 25.51
N ASN A 47 -3.69 0.48 26.25
CA ASN A 47 -4.08 1.76 25.65
C ASN A 47 -2.92 2.43 24.89
N ALA A 48 -1.68 2.33 25.39
CA ALA A 48 -0.50 2.83 24.69
C ALA A 48 -0.29 2.10 23.35
N ILE A 49 -0.48 0.77 23.34
CA ILE A 49 -0.42 -0.05 22.11
C ILE A 49 -1.49 0.36 21.10
N VAL A 50 -2.71 0.68 21.54
CA VAL A 50 -3.76 1.20 20.64
C VAL A 50 -3.32 2.50 19.97
N ALA A 51 -2.73 3.42 20.73
CA ALA A 51 -2.21 4.67 20.18
C ALA A 51 -1.07 4.43 19.17
N GLU A 52 -0.20 3.45 19.43
CA GLU A 52 0.87 3.08 18.50
C GLU A 52 0.32 2.43 17.21
N ILE A 53 -0.67 1.54 17.32
CA ILE A 53 -1.36 0.97 16.15
C ILE A 53 -1.97 2.09 15.31
N ASP A 54 -2.66 3.05 15.94
CA ASP A 54 -3.28 4.19 15.23
C ASP A 54 -2.24 5.06 14.52
N ALA A 55 -1.11 5.36 15.18
CA ALA A 55 -0.03 6.12 14.59
C ALA A 55 0.57 5.39 13.37
N ARG A 56 0.82 4.08 13.47
CA ARG A 56 1.36 3.27 12.36
C ARG A 56 0.38 3.16 11.20
N ARG A 57 -0.93 3.05 11.46
CA ARG A 57 -1.98 3.09 10.42
C ARG A 57 -1.99 4.42 9.69
N ALA A 58 -1.96 5.53 10.43
CA ALA A 58 -1.94 6.86 9.84
C ALA A 58 -0.68 7.09 9.00
N ALA A 59 0.48 6.64 9.48
CA ALA A 59 1.74 6.73 8.75
C ALA A 59 1.70 5.92 7.44
N LEU A 60 1.14 4.72 7.45
CA LEU A 60 1.00 3.90 6.25
C LEU A 60 0.05 4.54 5.24
N GLN A 61 -1.09 5.06 5.69
CA GLN A 61 -2.03 5.78 4.84
C GLN A 61 -1.37 7.00 4.19
N SER A 62 -0.63 7.80 4.99
CA SER A 62 0.10 8.95 4.46
C SER A 62 1.13 8.54 3.39
N ALA A 63 1.84 7.43 3.59
CA ALA A 63 2.81 6.92 2.62
C ALA A 63 2.14 6.42 1.32
N GLU A 64 0.94 5.82 1.41
CA GLU A 64 0.15 5.44 0.24
C GLU A 64 -0.30 6.68 -0.54
N ASP A 65 -0.82 7.69 0.16
CA ASP A 65 -1.23 8.95 -0.45
C ASP A 65 -0.06 9.69 -1.10
N ASP A 66 1.12 9.69 -0.46
CA ASP A 66 2.35 10.28 -0.98
C ASP A 66 2.81 9.57 -2.25
N GLN A 67 2.74 8.23 -2.30
CA GLN A 67 3.08 7.49 -3.51
C GLN A 67 2.10 7.80 -4.65
N ILE A 68 0.80 7.87 -4.37
CA ILE A 68 -0.22 8.22 -5.38
C ILE A 68 0.07 9.60 -5.95
N ARG A 69 0.38 10.58 -5.11
CA ARG A 69 0.75 11.95 -5.54
C ARG A 69 2.03 11.94 -6.37
N ALA A 70 3.08 11.27 -5.91
CA ALA A 70 4.36 11.23 -6.61
C ALA A 70 4.23 10.58 -7.99
N ARG A 71 3.47 9.48 -8.09
CA ARG A 71 3.19 8.82 -9.36
C ARG A 71 2.39 9.70 -10.32
N ALA A 72 1.40 10.44 -9.82
CA ALA A 72 0.64 11.38 -10.65
C ALA A 72 1.53 12.51 -11.21
N ILE A 73 2.51 12.98 -10.43
CA ILE A 73 3.51 13.96 -10.88
C ILE A 73 4.43 13.33 -11.93
N GLU A 74 4.97 12.14 -11.69
CA GLU A 74 5.78 11.41 -12.67
C GLU A 74 5.03 11.23 -14.01
N ASP A 75 3.77 10.81 -13.96
CA ASP A 75 2.91 10.66 -15.14
C ASP A 75 2.70 12.00 -15.87
N ALA A 76 2.55 13.11 -15.14
CA ALA A 76 2.41 14.45 -15.72
C ALA A 76 3.69 14.91 -16.42
N GLU A 77 4.85 14.82 -15.76
CA GLU A 77 6.15 15.19 -16.34
C GLU A 77 6.46 14.32 -17.57
N LYS A 78 6.05 13.05 -17.55
CA LYS A 78 6.18 12.16 -18.70
C LYS A 78 5.36 12.62 -19.89
N LEU A 79 4.16 13.15 -19.65
CA LEU A 79 3.32 13.70 -20.73
C LEU A 79 3.99 14.90 -21.39
N ASP A 80 4.59 15.81 -20.61
CA ASP A 80 5.29 16.98 -21.14
C ASP A 80 6.45 16.58 -22.06
N VAL A 81 7.25 15.57 -21.65
CA VAL A 81 8.30 15.00 -22.50
C VAL A 81 7.71 14.40 -23.79
N VAL A 82 6.61 13.64 -23.70
CA VAL A 82 5.95 13.02 -24.86
C VAL A 82 5.37 14.06 -25.80
N ASP A 83 4.87 15.18 -25.30
CA ASP A 83 4.30 16.26 -26.11
C ASP A 83 5.40 16.95 -26.93
N ILE A 84 6.54 17.29 -26.31
CA ILE A 84 7.72 17.81 -27.03
C ILE A 84 8.22 16.81 -28.06
N TYR A 85 8.33 15.53 -27.68
CA TYR A 85 8.74 14.45 -28.59
C TYR A 85 7.78 14.34 -29.79
N THR A 86 6.48 14.46 -29.56
CA THR A 86 5.44 14.37 -30.59
C THR A 86 5.51 15.56 -31.54
N GLU A 87 5.68 16.77 -31.02
CA GLU A 87 5.82 17.99 -31.83
C GLU A 87 7.07 17.93 -32.72
N LEU A 88 8.20 17.51 -32.14
CA LEU A 88 9.44 17.30 -32.88
C LEU A 88 9.24 16.28 -34.01
N ARG A 89 8.63 15.12 -33.72
CA ARG A 89 8.39 14.08 -34.72
C ARG A 89 7.48 14.54 -35.86
N ARG A 90 6.45 15.33 -35.56
CA ARG A 90 5.59 15.97 -36.57
C ARG A 90 6.37 16.94 -37.43
N THR A 91 7.25 17.75 -36.82
CA THR A 91 8.07 18.72 -37.53
C THR A 91 9.05 18.03 -38.49
N ILE A 92 9.70 16.94 -38.05
CA ILE A 92 10.59 16.14 -38.91
C ILE A 92 9.80 15.49 -40.04
N ALA A 93 8.63 14.90 -39.75
CA ALA A 93 7.81 14.26 -40.78
C ALA A 93 7.40 15.21 -41.92
N VAL A 94 7.25 16.50 -41.64
CA VAL A 94 6.94 17.53 -42.65
C VAL A 94 8.18 17.96 -43.43
N LYS A 95 9.33 18.12 -42.77
CA LYS A 95 10.55 18.67 -43.39
C LYS A 95 11.41 17.60 -44.09
N SER A 96 11.58 16.46 -43.43
CA SER A 96 12.47 15.36 -43.82
C SER A 96 11.89 14.03 -43.33
N PRO A 97 10.87 13.47 -43.99
CA PRO A 97 10.19 12.26 -43.52
C PRO A 97 11.09 11.03 -43.42
N GLU A 98 12.16 10.96 -44.22
CA GLU A 98 13.16 9.88 -44.18
C GLU A 98 13.99 9.89 -42.88
N ASP A 99 14.19 11.07 -42.28
CA ASP A 99 14.99 11.22 -41.06
C ASP A 99 14.19 10.94 -39.78
N ALA A 100 12.86 10.90 -39.87
CA ALA A 100 11.98 10.79 -38.71
C ALA A 100 12.23 9.49 -37.92
N LEU A 101 12.45 8.37 -38.60
CA LEU A 101 12.71 7.08 -37.96
C LEU A 101 14.16 6.92 -37.50
N THR A 102 15.09 7.67 -38.10
CA THR A 102 16.50 7.67 -37.70
C THR A 102 16.71 8.49 -36.44
N LEU A 103 16.13 9.70 -36.38
CA LEU A 103 16.25 10.59 -35.23
C LEU A 103 15.33 10.16 -34.08
N LEU A 104 14.11 9.73 -34.38
CA LEU A 104 13.05 9.38 -33.43
C LEU A 104 12.40 8.02 -33.77
N PRO A 105 13.08 6.90 -33.49
CA PRO A 105 12.63 5.57 -33.88
C PRO A 105 11.32 5.17 -33.20
N ASP A 106 11.09 5.61 -31.97
CA ASP A 106 9.92 5.25 -31.19
C ASP A 106 8.70 6.09 -31.58
N ALA A 107 7.54 5.44 -31.72
CA ALA A 107 6.28 6.16 -31.84
C ALA A 107 5.89 6.78 -30.49
N PRO A 108 5.32 8.00 -30.44
CA PRO A 108 4.95 8.64 -29.18
C PRO A 108 4.01 7.78 -28.31
N SER A 109 3.08 7.06 -28.95
CA SER A 109 2.17 6.13 -28.27
C SER A 109 2.88 4.93 -27.65
N ALA A 110 3.97 4.45 -28.27
CA ALA A 110 4.81 3.38 -27.73
C ALA A 110 5.71 3.90 -26.61
N LEU A 111 6.37 5.05 -26.83
CA LEU A 111 7.23 5.72 -25.86
C LEU A 111 6.49 5.97 -24.55
N ARG A 112 5.26 6.52 -24.61
CA ARG A 112 4.41 6.77 -23.44
C ARG A 112 4.14 5.54 -22.58
N ARG A 113 4.09 4.34 -23.18
CA ARG A 113 3.75 3.09 -22.49
C ARG A 113 4.95 2.42 -21.80
N LEU A 114 6.17 2.89 -22.05
CA LEU A 114 7.37 2.33 -21.44
C LEU A 114 7.42 2.58 -19.93
N GLY A 115 8.12 1.72 -19.18
CA GLY A 115 8.47 2.03 -17.79
C GLY A 115 9.50 3.17 -17.72
N ALA A 116 9.64 3.83 -16.56
CA ALA A 116 10.45 5.04 -16.40
C ALA A 116 11.92 4.88 -16.84
N ALA A 117 12.56 3.77 -16.48
CA ALA A 117 13.94 3.50 -16.87
C ALA A 117 14.11 3.44 -18.40
N THR A 118 13.28 2.64 -19.08
CA THR A 118 13.34 2.51 -20.55
C THR A 118 12.87 3.79 -21.23
N PHE A 119 11.89 4.51 -20.68
CA PHE A 119 11.47 5.81 -21.19
C PHE A 119 12.63 6.83 -21.18
N THR A 120 13.36 6.89 -20.07
CA THR A 120 14.54 7.75 -19.91
C THR A 120 15.62 7.38 -20.92
N GLU A 121 15.92 6.09 -21.06
CA GLU A 121 16.90 5.58 -22.02
C GLU A 121 16.54 5.99 -23.46
N ARG A 122 15.29 5.74 -23.88
CA ARG A 122 14.83 6.04 -25.25
C ARG A 122 14.78 7.53 -25.55
N THR A 123 14.34 8.33 -24.58
CA THR A 123 14.33 9.80 -24.73
C THR A 123 15.75 10.37 -24.74
N SER A 124 16.67 9.82 -23.94
CA SER A 124 18.09 10.20 -23.98
C SER A 124 18.73 9.88 -25.33
N ALA A 125 18.41 8.72 -25.92
CA ALA A 125 18.87 8.38 -27.26
C ALA A 125 18.36 9.38 -28.31
N ALA A 126 17.11 9.83 -28.21
CA ALA A 126 16.57 10.88 -29.08
C ALA A 126 17.31 12.23 -28.91
N ILE A 127 17.62 12.62 -27.67
CA ILE A 127 18.45 13.80 -27.39
C ILE A 127 19.84 13.65 -28.02
N SER A 128 20.49 12.50 -27.87
CA SER A 128 21.79 12.23 -28.49
C SER A 128 21.72 12.30 -30.01
N ASN A 129 20.67 11.78 -30.63
CA ASN A 129 20.46 11.89 -32.07
C ASN A 129 20.32 13.35 -32.51
N LEU A 130 19.55 14.17 -31.79
CA LEU A 130 19.43 15.61 -32.08
C LEU A 130 20.76 16.36 -31.94
N GLN A 131 21.62 15.95 -31.01
CA GLN A 131 22.94 16.55 -30.82
C GLN A 131 23.90 16.28 -31.99
N THR A 132 23.65 15.24 -32.80
CA THR A 132 24.44 14.97 -34.02
C THR A 132 24.17 15.95 -35.15
N LEU A 133 23.02 16.64 -35.11
CA LEU A 133 22.68 17.68 -36.08
C LEU A 133 23.61 18.90 -35.93
N PRO A 134 23.86 19.69 -36.99
CA PRO A 134 24.58 20.94 -36.89
C PRO A 134 24.03 21.84 -35.77
N VAL A 135 24.90 22.61 -35.12
CA VAL A 135 24.50 23.48 -33.99
C VAL A 135 23.40 24.47 -34.40
N ASP A 136 23.44 24.92 -35.66
CA ASP A 136 22.52 25.90 -36.23
C ASP A 136 21.27 25.26 -36.85
N ASP A 137 21.15 23.93 -36.77
CA ASP A 137 20.00 23.21 -37.32
C ASP A 137 18.70 23.65 -36.62
N PRO A 138 17.65 24.02 -37.37
CA PRO A 138 16.44 24.58 -36.80
C PRO A 138 15.70 23.60 -35.87
N LEU A 139 15.82 22.29 -36.05
CA LEU A 139 15.24 21.29 -35.16
C LEU A 139 16.02 21.23 -33.85
N ARG A 140 17.35 21.22 -33.93
CA ARG A 140 18.21 21.23 -32.75
C ARG A 140 17.96 22.46 -31.90
N VAL A 141 17.98 23.65 -32.50
CA VAL A 141 17.76 24.93 -31.82
C VAL A 141 16.37 25.00 -31.17
N ALA A 142 15.33 24.49 -31.84
CA ALA A 142 13.95 24.62 -31.34
C ALA A 142 13.59 23.62 -30.23
N PHE A 143 14.19 22.42 -30.22
CA PHE A 143 13.71 21.29 -29.41
C PHE A 143 14.74 20.70 -28.45
N LEU A 144 16.04 20.79 -28.71
CA LEU A 144 17.04 20.10 -27.90
C LEU A 144 16.97 20.52 -26.42
N ASP A 145 16.98 21.83 -26.16
CA ASP A 145 16.96 22.35 -24.79
C ASP A 145 15.65 22.04 -24.07
N LYS A 146 14.51 22.14 -24.78
CA LYS A 146 13.19 21.79 -24.23
C LYS A 146 13.14 20.33 -23.84
N LEU A 147 13.49 19.43 -24.75
CA LEU A 147 13.44 17.98 -24.49
C LEU A 147 14.40 17.57 -23.38
N THR A 148 15.58 18.18 -23.33
CA THR A 148 16.56 17.94 -22.25
C THR A 148 16.03 18.40 -20.91
N LYS A 149 15.40 19.57 -20.85
CA LYS A 149 14.81 20.13 -19.63
C LYS A 149 13.66 19.26 -19.14
N GLU A 150 12.69 18.93 -19.99
CA GLU A 150 11.54 18.12 -19.58
C GLU A 150 11.97 16.71 -19.17
N LEU A 151 12.97 16.11 -19.84
CA LEU A 151 13.52 14.82 -19.42
C LEU A 151 14.18 14.89 -18.04
N ALA A 152 14.81 16.02 -17.70
CA ALA A 152 15.43 16.22 -16.39
C ALA A 152 14.38 16.36 -15.27
N GLU A 153 13.27 17.07 -15.50
CA GLU A 153 12.17 17.15 -14.53
C GLU A 153 11.45 15.80 -14.38
N PHE A 154 11.22 15.07 -15.48
CA PHE A 154 10.74 13.68 -15.42
C PHE A 154 11.66 12.79 -14.58
N SER A 155 12.97 12.84 -14.82
CA SER A 155 13.96 12.03 -14.07
C SER A 155 14.00 12.36 -12.58
N LYS A 156 13.65 13.59 -12.20
CA LYS A 156 13.54 14.04 -10.81
C LYS A 156 12.23 13.57 -10.18
N ALA A 157 11.14 13.59 -10.93
CA ALA A 157 9.85 13.04 -10.50
C ALA A 157 9.91 11.52 -10.30
N ASP A 158 10.53 10.78 -11.22
CA ASP A 158 10.79 9.33 -11.13
C ASP A 158 11.54 8.97 -9.85
N LYS A 159 12.67 9.65 -9.57
CA LYS A 159 13.41 9.46 -8.31
C LYS A 159 12.58 9.73 -7.06
N ASN A 160 11.65 10.68 -7.12
CA ASN A 160 10.76 10.99 -6.01
C ASN A 160 9.66 9.90 -5.86
N GLU A 161 9.08 9.41 -6.96
CA GLU A 161 8.16 8.26 -6.93
C GLU A 161 8.87 7.05 -6.32
N ASP A 162 10.06 6.71 -6.81
CA ASP A 162 10.87 5.60 -6.31
C ASP A 162 11.10 5.71 -4.79
N LYS A 163 11.41 6.90 -4.29
CA LYS A 163 11.59 7.17 -2.86
C LYS A 163 10.30 6.91 -2.08
N THR A 164 9.16 7.41 -2.56
CA THR A 164 7.87 7.20 -1.89
C THR A 164 7.41 5.73 -1.95
N ARG A 165 7.64 5.05 -3.07
CA ARG A 165 7.37 3.62 -3.25
C ARG A 165 8.21 2.78 -2.29
N LEU A 166 9.50 3.07 -2.15
CA LEU A 166 10.39 2.39 -1.21
C LEU A 166 9.94 2.62 0.24
N ALA A 167 9.57 3.86 0.59
CA ALA A 167 9.05 4.19 1.92
C ALA A 167 7.77 3.40 2.23
N LEU A 168 6.84 3.30 1.28
CA LEU A 168 5.62 2.51 1.44
C LEU A 168 5.93 1.01 1.63
N GLN A 169 6.82 0.45 0.80
CA GLN A 169 7.23 -0.96 0.92
C GLN A 169 7.90 -1.24 2.26
N SER A 170 8.80 -0.37 2.69
CA SER A 170 9.45 -0.46 4.00
C SER A 170 8.43 -0.40 5.14
N GLY A 171 7.45 0.51 5.06
CA GLY A 171 6.35 0.61 6.01
C GLY A 171 5.50 -0.66 6.08
N LYS A 172 5.21 -1.30 4.93
CA LYS A 172 4.48 -2.57 4.88
C LYS A 172 5.25 -3.71 5.56
N VAL A 173 6.56 -3.81 5.32
CA VAL A 173 7.43 -4.80 5.99
C VAL A 173 7.51 -4.55 7.49
N ALA A 174 7.71 -3.29 7.90
CA ALA A 174 7.75 -2.91 9.31
C ALA A 174 6.41 -3.24 10.01
N LEU A 175 5.28 -3.11 9.32
CA LEU A 175 3.98 -3.48 9.87
C LEU A 175 3.84 -5.00 10.08
N THR A 176 4.37 -5.83 9.16
CA THR A 176 4.38 -7.29 9.34
C THR A 176 5.15 -7.68 10.59
N LEU A 177 6.36 -7.14 10.77
CA LEU A 177 7.17 -7.40 11.98
C LEU A 177 6.44 -6.95 13.24
N TYR A 178 5.83 -5.77 13.19
CA TYR A 178 5.07 -5.23 14.32
C TYR A 178 3.88 -6.12 14.71
N LYS A 179 3.19 -6.77 13.76
CA LYS A 179 2.13 -7.74 14.10
C LYS A 179 2.65 -8.93 14.89
N SER A 180 3.86 -9.41 14.58
CA SER A 180 4.50 -10.49 15.33
C SER A 180 4.82 -10.03 16.76
N GLU A 181 5.30 -8.80 16.94
CA GLU A 181 5.50 -8.17 18.26
C GLU A 181 4.17 -8.04 19.03
N LEU A 182 3.11 -7.56 18.38
CA LEU A 182 1.77 -7.44 18.97
C LEU A 182 1.24 -8.79 19.48
N SER A 183 1.48 -9.88 18.74
CA SER A 183 1.10 -11.23 19.19
C SER A 183 1.84 -11.63 20.46
N GLN A 184 3.15 -11.39 20.54
CA GLN A 184 3.94 -11.69 21.73
C GLN A 184 3.50 -10.87 22.95
N VAL A 185 3.31 -9.56 22.78
CA VAL A 185 2.86 -8.66 23.84
C VAL A 185 1.47 -9.06 24.32
N ARG A 186 0.58 -9.44 23.39
CA ARG A 186 -0.75 -9.97 23.72
C ARG A 186 -0.67 -11.20 24.62
N GLU A 187 0.13 -12.20 24.28
CA GLU A 187 0.26 -13.42 25.07
C GLU A 187 0.88 -13.14 26.45
N SER A 188 1.89 -12.27 26.52
CA SER A 188 2.49 -11.82 27.79
C SER A 188 1.47 -11.13 28.71
N ALA A 189 0.65 -10.23 28.15
CA ALA A 189 -0.41 -9.55 28.88
C ALA A 189 -1.48 -10.52 29.39
N LEU A 190 -1.88 -11.51 28.58
CA LEU A 190 -2.83 -12.54 29.01
C LEU A 190 -2.27 -13.43 30.12
N GLY A 191 -0.99 -13.80 30.06
CA GLY A 191 -0.32 -14.51 31.15
C GLY A 191 -0.31 -13.71 32.45
N THR A 192 -0.05 -12.40 32.36
CA THR A 192 -0.09 -11.48 33.51
C THR A 192 -1.49 -11.37 34.10
N ILE A 193 -2.51 -11.20 33.26
CA ILE A 193 -3.92 -11.16 33.69
C ILE A 193 -4.31 -12.48 34.37
N GLN A 194 -3.90 -13.63 33.81
CA GLN A 194 -4.16 -14.94 34.40
C GLN A 194 -3.51 -15.09 35.78
N SER A 195 -2.29 -14.59 35.95
CA SER A 195 -1.58 -14.60 37.24
C SER A 195 -2.30 -13.75 38.30
N ILE A 196 -2.81 -12.58 37.90
CA ILE A 196 -3.53 -11.67 38.79
C ILE A 196 -4.90 -12.23 39.20
N LEU A 197 -5.67 -12.73 38.23
CA LEU A 197 -7.04 -13.20 38.47
C LEU A 197 -7.10 -14.62 39.04
N LYS A 198 -6.05 -15.42 38.80
CA LYS A 198 -5.96 -16.85 39.18
C LYS A 198 -7.14 -17.69 38.70
N ASP A 199 -7.82 -17.21 37.66
CA ASP A 199 -9.08 -17.75 37.17
C ASP A 199 -9.07 -17.70 35.64
N ARG A 200 -9.06 -18.89 35.05
CA ARG A 200 -8.94 -19.08 33.61
C ARG A 200 -10.18 -18.60 32.86
N GLU A 201 -11.36 -18.74 33.47
CA GLU A 201 -12.63 -18.33 32.85
C GLU A 201 -12.75 -16.81 32.85
N LYS A 202 -12.34 -16.14 33.95
CA LYS A 202 -12.28 -14.68 33.98
C LYS A 202 -11.24 -14.12 33.01
N THR A 203 -10.09 -14.79 32.87
CA THR A 203 -9.05 -14.40 31.90
C THR A 203 -9.56 -14.48 30.46
N ALA A 204 -10.35 -15.50 30.13
CA ALA A 204 -10.92 -15.66 28.78
C ALA A 204 -11.85 -14.48 28.39
N LEU A 205 -12.42 -13.77 29.36
CA LEU A 205 -13.22 -12.58 29.08
C LEU A 205 -12.38 -11.44 28.49
N PHE A 206 -11.05 -11.41 28.68
CA PHE A 206 -10.18 -10.34 28.16
C PHE A 206 -9.81 -10.48 26.68
N THR A 207 -10.20 -11.58 26.04
CA THR A 207 -9.95 -11.85 24.61
C THR A 207 -11.24 -11.85 23.82
N ILE A 208 -11.31 -11.19 22.67
CA ILE A 208 -12.52 -11.20 21.84
C ILE A 208 -12.79 -12.65 21.37
N PRO A 209 -14.00 -13.20 21.57
CA PRO A 209 -14.35 -14.49 20.99
C PRO A 209 -14.31 -14.41 19.47
N TRP A 210 -13.66 -15.36 18.79
CA TRP A 210 -13.78 -15.51 17.35
C TRP A 210 -15.26 -15.64 17.01
N ARG A 211 -15.86 -14.64 16.34
CA ARG A 211 -17.10 -14.88 15.63
C ARG A 211 -16.75 -15.95 14.60
N LYS A 212 -17.20 -17.20 14.81
CA LYS A 212 -17.42 -18.08 13.67
C LYS A 212 -18.36 -17.30 12.76
N THR A 213 -17.83 -16.74 11.67
CA THR A 213 -18.63 -16.40 10.50
C THR A 213 -19.19 -17.72 9.97
N SER A 214 -20.25 -18.22 10.61
CA SER A 214 -21.16 -19.13 9.95
C SER A 214 -21.83 -18.31 8.86
N ARG A 215 -21.23 -18.34 7.67
CA ARG A 215 -21.99 -18.20 6.44
C ARG A 215 -22.90 -19.43 6.38
N ALA A 216 -24.02 -19.40 7.12
CA ALA A 216 -25.13 -20.29 6.85
C ALA A 216 -25.69 -19.78 5.52
N GLY A 217 -25.38 -20.54 4.47
CA GLY A 217 -25.81 -20.27 3.12
C GLY A 217 -27.32 -20.09 3.08
N ALA A 218 -27.73 -19.17 2.21
CA ALA A 218 -29.04 -19.22 1.60
C ALA A 218 -29.25 -20.62 0.98
N ALA A 219 -30.02 -21.44 1.66
CA ALA A 219 -30.69 -22.64 1.16
C ALA A 219 -31.80 -22.94 2.18
N ALA A 220 -33.09 -22.97 1.88
CA ALA A 220 -33.79 -22.95 0.60
C ALA A 220 -35.16 -22.30 0.81
N ALA A 221 -35.68 -21.68 -0.25
CA ALA A 221 -37.11 -21.41 -0.37
C ALA A 221 -37.91 -22.73 -0.29
N PRO A 222 -39.15 -22.72 0.22
CA PRO A 222 -39.97 -23.92 0.28
C PRO A 222 -40.58 -24.20 -1.10
N GLU A 223 -40.12 -25.24 -1.79
CA GLU A 223 -40.82 -25.78 -2.96
C GLU A 223 -41.45 -27.15 -2.63
N THR A 224 -42.76 -27.09 -2.42
CA THR A 224 -43.85 -27.98 -2.88
C THR A 224 -43.76 -29.52 -2.68
N PRO A 225 -44.80 -30.18 -2.13
CA PRO A 225 -44.84 -31.63 -1.97
C PRO A 225 -45.09 -32.36 -3.30
N ALA A 226 -44.38 -33.47 -3.54
CA ALA A 226 -44.60 -34.37 -4.67
C ALA A 226 -45.87 -35.26 -4.47
N PRO A 227 -46.55 -35.66 -5.55
CA PRO A 227 -47.82 -36.38 -5.47
C PRO A 227 -47.63 -37.87 -5.13
N GLN A 228 -48.60 -38.40 -4.38
CA GLN A 228 -48.75 -39.82 -4.06
C GLN A 228 -49.12 -40.63 -5.31
N THR A 229 -48.46 -41.76 -5.50
CA THR A 229 -49.03 -42.93 -6.20
C THR A 229 -48.60 -44.20 -5.48
N THR A 230 -49.56 -44.79 -4.77
CA THR A 230 -49.57 -46.18 -4.31
C THR A 230 -50.00 -47.09 -5.48
N PRO A 231 -49.53 -48.34 -5.56
CA PRO A 231 -50.27 -49.40 -6.26
C PRO A 231 -51.50 -49.85 -5.46
#